data_AF-A0A377H348-F1
#
_entry.id   AF-A0A377H348-F1
#
_cell.length_a   1.000
_cell.length_b   1.000
_cell.length_c   1.000
_cell.angle_alpha   90.00
_cell.angle_beta   90.00
_cell.angle_gamma   90.00
#
_symmetry.space_group_name_H-M   'P 1'
#
loop_
_entity.id
_entity.type
_entity.pdbx_description
1 polymer ?
#
loop_
_entity_poly.entity_id
_entity_poly.type
_entity_poly.pdbx_seq_one_letter_code
_entity_poly.pdbx_strand_id
1 'polypeptide(L)'
;MSSIKYRPEIDGLRAIAVISVIIFHFKSDWLPGGFLGVDIFFVISGYLITKIITTEISNNTFTYKNFYNRRIKRIYPIFISVIFITSLISMAIFTYDDFNTLRKSVEFSTLFITNIYFSKSQGYFDLDLINNPTLHIWSLAIEEQYYLLFPLILILIYKRFPSKKSFYYIIISLFILSVSLTFIPSSFYTKYVNVYYLPQLRFFELLIGSWLSLLPPPPLPSIFHL
;
A
#
# COMPACT_ATOMS: atom_id res chain seq x y z
N MET A 1 17.21 14.63 -10.99
CA MET A 1 16.92 13.22 -11.34
C MET A 1 17.51 12.32 -10.27
N SER A 2 16.71 11.79 -9.35
CA SER A 2 17.14 10.66 -8.51
C SER A 2 16.91 9.39 -9.32
N SER A 3 17.83 9.10 -10.25
CA SER A 3 17.67 7.96 -11.15
C SER A 3 18.01 6.67 -10.41
N ILE A 4 17.11 6.21 -9.56
CA ILE A 4 17.05 4.77 -9.30
C ILE A 4 16.81 4.13 -10.66
N LYS A 5 17.77 3.33 -11.11
CA LYS A 5 17.71 2.63 -12.39
C LYS A 5 16.39 1.87 -12.44
N TYR A 6 15.63 2.06 -13.52
CA TYR A 6 14.40 1.32 -13.75
C TYR A 6 14.69 -0.18 -13.74
N ARG A 7 13.85 -0.95 -13.02
CA ARG A 7 14.00 -2.39 -12.84
C ARG A 7 12.74 -3.10 -13.34
N PRO A 8 12.67 -3.51 -14.62
CA PRO A 8 11.49 -4.16 -15.19
C PRO A 8 11.09 -5.43 -14.43
N GLU A 9 12.04 -6.14 -13.84
CA GLU A 9 11.80 -7.33 -13.04
C GLU A 9 10.93 -7.05 -11.79
N ILE A 10 11.03 -5.86 -11.20
CA ILE A 10 10.21 -5.47 -10.05
C ILE A 10 8.76 -5.21 -10.48
N ASP A 11 8.56 -4.57 -11.64
CA ASP A 11 7.22 -4.35 -12.16
C ASP A 11 6.56 -5.66 -12.62
N GLY A 12 7.33 -6.62 -13.14
CA GLY A 12 6.87 -7.99 -13.40
C GLY A 12 6.35 -8.69 -12.14
N LEU A 13 7.09 -8.60 -11.02
CA LEU A 13 6.63 -9.15 -9.74
C LEU A 13 5.35 -8.48 -9.23
N ARG A 14 5.20 -7.16 -9.43
CA ARG A 14 3.95 -6.45 -9.09
C ARG A 14 2.78 -6.91 -9.96
N ALA A 15 3.01 -7.17 -11.25
CA ALA A 15 1.99 -7.71 -12.13
C ALA A 15 1.53 -9.10 -11.67
N ILE A 16 2.46 -10.00 -11.31
CA ILE A 16 2.16 -11.33 -10.77
C ILE A 16 1.35 -11.22 -9.47
N ALA A 17 1.72 -10.29 -8.59
CA ALA A 17 1.01 -10.04 -7.34
C ALA A 17 -0.45 -9.61 -7.60
N VAL A 18 -0.67 -8.65 -8.51
CA VAL A 18 -2.01 -8.18 -8.89
C VAL A 18 -2.84 -9.28 -9.55
N ILE A 19 -2.25 -10.05 -10.49
CA ILE A 19 -2.94 -11.15 -11.16
C ILE A 19 -3.38 -12.23 -10.16
N SER A 20 -2.52 -12.56 -9.19
CA SER A 20 -2.86 -13.51 -8.12
C SER A 20 -4.11 -13.08 -7.33
N VAL A 21 -4.20 -11.78 -6.99
CA VAL A 21 -5.37 -11.23 -6.28
C VAL A 21 -6.62 -11.29 -7.15
N ILE A 22 -6.49 -10.97 -8.45
CA ILE A 22 -7.60 -11.03 -9.40
C ILE A 22 -8.15 -12.46 -9.51
N ILE A 23 -7.28 -13.46 -9.71
CA ILE A 23 -7.68 -14.87 -9.80
C ILE A 23 -8.42 -15.31 -8.53
N PHE A 24 -7.90 -14.94 -7.36
CA PHE A 24 -8.51 -15.26 -6.07
C PHE A 24 -9.95 -14.71 -5.93
N HIS A 25 -10.20 -13.49 -6.41
CA HIS A 25 -11.52 -12.88 -6.35
C HIS A 25 -12.50 -13.42 -7.42
N PHE A 26 -11.99 -13.92 -8.55
CA PHE A 26 -12.83 -14.62 -9.54
C PHE A 26 -13.30 -15.97 -9.01
N LYS A 27 -12.37 -16.80 -8.52
CA LYS A 27 -12.69 -18.06 -7.86
C LYS A 27 -11.55 -18.45 -6.93
N SER A 28 -11.82 -18.43 -5.63
CA SER A 28 -10.82 -18.72 -4.59
C SER A 28 -10.15 -20.10 -4.76
N ASP A 29 -10.88 -21.09 -5.28
CA ASP A 29 -10.36 -22.45 -5.50
C ASP A 29 -9.31 -22.54 -6.61
N TRP A 30 -9.27 -21.58 -7.54
CA TRP A 30 -8.27 -21.57 -8.61
C TRP A 30 -6.88 -21.22 -8.08
N LEU A 31 -6.81 -20.41 -7.04
CA LEU A 31 -5.55 -20.04 -6.38
C LEU A 31 -5.81 -19.75 -4.90
N PRO A 32 -5.90 -20.77 -4.02
CA PRO A 32 -6.32 -20.63 -2.62
C PRO A 32 -5.36 -19.83 -1.70
N GLY A 33 -4.33 -19.18 -2.27
CA GLY A 33 -3.46 -18.21 -1.61
C GLY A 33 -3.28 -16.90 -2.38
N GLY A 34 -4.08 -16.65 -3.42
CA GLY A 34 -3.87 -15.49 -4.31
C GLY A 34 -4.04 -14.13 -3.62
N PHE A 35 -4.74 -14.09 -2.48
CA PHE A 35 -4.82 -12.90 -1.62
C PHE A 35 -3.46 -12.43 -1.09
N LEU A 36 -2.47 -13.33 -0.96
CA LEU A 36 -1.08 -12.99 -0.57
C LEU A 36 -0.42 -12.04 -1.58
N GLY A 37 -0.97 -11.90 -2.78
CA GLY A 37 -0.52 -10.90 -3.74
C GLY A 37 -0.60 -9.47 -3.19
N VAL A 38 -1.53 -9.17 -2.27
CA VAL A 38 -1.57 -7.85 -1.62
C VAL A 38 -0.31 -7.64 -0.75
N ASP A 39 0.04 -8.63 0.07
CA ASP A 39 1.21 -8.57 0.95
C ASP A 39 2.50 -8.41 0.13
N ILE A 40 2.63 -9.16 -0.97
CA ILE A 40 3.76 -9.04 -1.92
C ILE A 40 3.82 -7.63 -2.52
N PHE A 41 2.67 -7.07 -2.91
CA PHE A 41 2.60 -5.72 -3.47
C PHE A 41 3.07 -4.68 -2.46
N PHE A 42 2.64 -4.78 -1.20
CA PHE A 42 3.08 -3.90 -0.11
C PHE A 42 4.58 -4.01 0.18
N VAL A 43 5.13 -5.23 0.21
CA VAL A 43 6.59 -5.43 0.35
C VAL A 43 7.34 -4.74 -0.79
N ILE A 44 6.91 -4.92 -2.05
CA ILE A 44 7.57 -4.27 -3.19
C ILE A 44 7.45 -2.74 -3.11
N SER A 45 6.27 -2.24 -2.74
CA SER A 45 6.00 -0.82 -2.55
C SER A 45 6.88 -0.19 -1.48
N GLY A 46 7.06 -0.87 -0.34
CA GLY A 46 7.96 -0.45 0.74
C GLY A 46 9.41 -0.44 0.30
N TYR A 47 9.85 -1.45 -0.46
CA TYR A 47 11.19 -1.52 -1.01
C TYR A 47 11.51 -0.34 -1.93
N LEU A 48 10.64 -0.08 -2.92
CA LEU A 48 10.85 0.97 -3.90
C LEU A 48 10.83 2.36 -3.24
N ILE A 49 9.84 2.62 -2.38
CA ILE A 49 9.70 3.94 -1.77
C ILE A 49 10.85 4.26 -0.83
N THR A 50 11.29 3.27 -0.05
CA THR A 50 12.40 3.45 0.90
C THR A 50 13.70 3.69 0.16
N LYS A 51 13.94 2.96 -0.94
CA LYS A 51 15.11 3.21 -1.78
C LYS A 51 15.13 4.63 -2.32
N ILE A 52 14.00 5.13 -2.83
CA ILE A 52 13.86 6.51 -3.34
C ILE A 52 14.15 7.51 -2.23
N ILE A 53 13.41 7.43 -1.12
CA ILE A 53 13.47 8.41 -0.04
C ILE A 53 14.87 8.43 0.60
N THR A 54 15.41 7.29 0.98
CA THR A 54 16.71 7.23 1.68
C THR A 54 17.87 7.68 0.80
N THR A 55 17.82 7.41 -0.51
CA THR A 55 18.79 7.92 -1.49
C THR A 55 18.69 9.44 -1.62
N GLU A 56 17.47 9.97 -1.79
CA GLU A 56 17.25 11.42 -1.93
C GLU A 56 17.61 12.18 -0.64
N ILE A 57 17.30 11.63 0.54
CA ILE A 57 17.67 12.21 1.84
C ILE A 57 19.19 12.21 2.00
N SER A 58 19.87 11.09 1.73
CA SER A 58 21.34 11.00 1.85
C SER A 58 22.06 11.96 0.91
N ASN A 59 21.45 12.27 -0.23
CA ASN A 59 21.97 13.21 -1.23
C ASN A 59 21.48 14.65 -1.00
N ASN A 60 20.76 14.95 0.08
CA ASN A 60 20.16 16.27 0.36
C ASN A 60 19.27 16.82 -0.77
N THR A 61 18.61 15.95 -1.53
CA THR A 61 17.74 16.32 -2.67
C THR A 61 16.26 16.04 -2.43
N PHE A 62 15.92 15.39 -1.30
CA PHE A 62 14.55 15.04 -0.98
C PHE A 62 13.69 16.28 -0.72
N THR A 63 12.55 16.36 -1.42
CA THR A 63 11.47 17.30 -1.07
C THR A 63 10.12 16.60 -1.21
N TYR A 64 9.20 16.92 -0.30
CA TYR A 64 7.82 16.41 -0.35
C TYR A 64 7.12 16.77 -1.65
N LYS A 65 7.32 18.01 -2.14
CA LYS A 65 6.74 18.49 -3.39
C LYS A 65 7.17 17.63 -4.58
N ASN A 66 8.46 17.35 -4.72
CA ASN A 66 8.95 16.53 -5.84
C ASN A 66 8.51 15.08 -5.70
N PHE A 67 8.51 14.54 -4.48
CA PHE A 67 8.02 13.21 -4.17
C PHE A 67 6.57 13.02 -4.63
N TYR A 68 5.66 13.88 -4.16
CA TYR A 68 4.24 13.79 -4.51
C TYR A 68 3.96 14.16 -5.98
N ASN A 69 4.68 15.12 -6.57
CA ASN A 69 4.48 15.46 -7.98
C ASN A 69 4.70 14.24 -8.91
N ARG A 70 5.72 13.42 -8.64
CA ARG A 70 5.96 12.17 -9.37
C ARG A 70 4.83 11.16 -9.19
N ARG A 71 4.33 11.03 -7.95
CA ARG A 71 3.25 10.10 -7.61
C ARG A 71 1.93 10.52 -8.25
N ILE A 72 1.56 11.80 -8.13
CA ILE A 72 0.34 12.35 -8.71
C ILE A 72 0.32 12.12 -10.23
N LYS A 73 1.39 12.49 -10.95
CA LYS A 73 1.48 12.28 -12.41
C LYS A 73 1.35 10.82 -12.85
N ARG A 74 1.67 9.86 -11.96
CA ARG A 74 1.62 8.43 -12.26
C ARG A 74 0.31 7.77 -11.82
N ILE A 75 -0.23 8.13 -10.65
CA ILE A 75 -1.33 7.43 -9.98
C ILE A 75 -2.67 8.12 -10.24
N TYR A 76 -2.73 9.45 -10.15
CA TYR A 76 -4.01 10.18 -10.22
C TYR A 76 -4.74 10.02 -11.55
N PRO A 77 -4.08 10.04 -12.74
CA PRO A 77 -4.79 9.86 -14.00
C PRO A 77 -5.55 8.54 -14.06
N ILE A 78 -4.92 7.45 -13.61
CA ILE A 78 -5.53 6.12 -13.59
C ILE A 78 -6.62 6.06 -12.51
N PHE A 79 -6.33 6.55 -11.30
CA PHE A 79 -7.29 6.57 -10.20
C PHE A 79 -8.58 7.32 -10.56
N ILE A 80 -8.46 8.54 -11.10
CA ILE A 80 -9.62 9.35 -11.51
C ILE A 80 -10.40 8.64 -12.61
N SER A 81 -9.71 8.06 -13.60
CA SER A 81 -10.36 7.32 -14.69
C SER A 81 -11.15 6.12 -14.19
N VAL A 82 -10.56 5.32 -13.28
CA VAL A 82 -11.20 4.14 -12.69
C VAL A 82 -12.43 4.56 -11.87
N ILE A 83 -12.29 5.57 -10.99
CA ILE A 83 -13.42 6.08 -10.19
C ILE A 83 -14.53 6.59 -11.10
N PHE A 84 -14.20 7.42 -12.09
CA PHE A 84 -15.18 8.02 -12.99
C PHE A 84 -15.95 6.96 -13.79
N ILE A 85 -15.24 6.04 -14.43
CA ILE A 85 -15.86 4.96 -15.24
C ILE A 85 -16.70 4.04 -14.34
N THR A 86 -16.18 3.67 -13.17
CA THR A 86 -16.92 2.84 -12.21
C THR A 86 -18.22 3.53 -11.76
N SER A 87 -18.16 4.81 -11.42
CA SER A 87 -19.35 5.59 -11.05
C SER A 87 -20.37 5.69 -12.18
N LEU A 88 -19.93 5.91 -13.43
CA LEU A 88 -20.82 5.95 -14.59
C LEU A 88 -21.51 4.60 -14.84
N ILE A 89 -20.77 3.51 -14.80
CA ILE A 89 -21.31 2.16 -15.01
C ILE A 89 -22.28 1.82 -13.87
N SER A 90 -21.90 2.07 -12.62
CA SER A 90 -22.77 1.81 -11.48
C SER A 90 -24.04 2.66 -11.50
N MET A 91 -24.00 3.89 -12.00
CA MET A 91 -25.22 4.71 -12.16
C MET A 91 -26.26 4.05 -13.09
N ALA A 92 -25.82 3.25 -14.06
CA ALA A 92 -26.72 2.56 -14.99
C ALA A 92 -27.23 1.21 -14.48
N ILE A 93 -26.49 0.55 -13.57
CA ILE A 93 -26.73 -0.84 -13.16
C ILE A 93 -27.27 -0.95 -11.73
N PHE A 94 -26.80 -0.10 -10.82
CA PHE A 94 -27.10 -0.21 -9.38
C PHE A 94 -28.47 0.38 -9.05
N THR A 95 -29.09 -0.15 -7.99
CA THR A 95 -30.24 0.51 -7.37
C THR A 95 -29.80 1.83 -6.71
N TYR A 96 -30.77 2.68 -6.35
CA TYR A 96 -30.48 3.94 -5.67
C TYR A 96 -29.70 3.74 -4.36
N ASP A 97 -30.04 2.71 -3.58
CA ASP A 97 -29.40 2.42 -2.30
C ASP A 97 -27.98 1.86 -2.48
N ASP A 98 -27.78 0.97 -3.45
CA ASP A 98 -26.45 0.44 -3.80
C ASP A 98 -25.52 1.56 -4.31
N PHE A 99 -26.05 2.45 -5.14
CA PHE A 99 -25.30 3.60 -5.65
C PHE A 99 -24.93 4.57 -4.53
N ASN A 100 -25.82 4.80 -3.56
CA ASN A 100 -25.51 5.63 -2.39
C ASN A 100 -24.43 5.01 -1.51
N THR A 101 -24.39 3.68 -1.39
CA THR A 101 -23.31 2.98 -0.68
C THR A 101 -21.97 3.12 -1.43
N LEU A 102 -21.98 2.93 -2.75
CA LEU A 102 -20.81 3.19 -3.59
C LEU A 102 -20.31 4.64 -3.50
N ARG A 103 -21.23 5.62 -3.47
CA ARG A 103 -20.88 7.04 -3.35
C ARG A 103 -20.04 7.30 -2.11
N LYS A 104 -20.39 6.68 -0.97
CA LYS A 104 -19.60 6.77 0.27
C LYS A 104 -18.19 6.20 0.08
N SER A 105 -18.03 5.00 -0.49
CA SER A 105 -16.69 4.45 -0.69
C SER A 105 -15.86 5.26 -1.68
N VAL A 106 -16.48 5.86 -2.70
CA VAL A 106 -15.83 6.81 -3.62
C VAL A 106 -15.35 8.06 -2.86
N GLU A 107 -16.19 8.68 -2.04
CA GLU A 107 -15.82 9.85 -1.23
C GLU A 107 -14.59 9.56 -0.36
N PHE A 108 -14.61 8.46 0.39
CA PHE A 108 -13.47 8.05 1.24
C PHE A 108 -12.24 7.65 0.42
N SER A 109 -12.41 7.15 -0.80
CA SER A 109 -11.32 6.84 -1.74
C SER A 109 -10.59 8.10 -2.18
N THR A 110 -11.30 9.21 -2.45
CA THR A 110 -10.66 10.48 -2.87
C THR A 110 -9.73 11.06 -1.81
N LEU A 111 -10.01 10.76 -0.53
CA LEU A 111 -9.23 11.17 0.62
C LEU A 111 -8.18 10.12 1.04
N PHE A 112 -8.05 9.00 0.31
CA PHE A 112 -7.20 7.87 0.67
C PHE A 112 -7.42 7.36 2.10
N ILE A 113 -8.68 7.27 2.52
CA ILE A 113 -9.11 6.75 3.82
C ILE A 113 -10.20 5.66 3.69
N THR A 114 -10.38 5.10 2.49
CA THR A 114 -11.39 4.06 2.26
C THR A 114 -11.17 2.78 3.06
N ASN A 115 -9.93 2.48 3.47
CA ASN A 115 -9.64 1.37 4.38
C ASN A 115 -10.31 1.58 5.76
N ILE A 116 -10.41 2.83 6.25
CA ILE A 116 -11.11 3.14 7.50
C ILE A 116 -12.62 3.02 7.32
N TYR A 117 -13.15 3.35 6.13
CA TYR A 117 -14.55 3.14 5.81
C TYR A 117 -14.90 1.64 5.82
N PHE A 118 -14.11 0.81 5.12
CA PHE A 118 -14.32 -0.63 5.08
C PHE A 118 -13.96 -1.35 6.38
N SER A 119 -13.14 -0.75 7.25
CA SER A 119 -12.86 -1.33 8.56
C SER A 119 -14.07 -1.26 9.48
N LYS A 120 -14.94 -0.24 9.36
CA LYS A 120 -16.13 -0.14 10.20
C LYS A 120 -17.16 -1.22 9.81
N SER A 121 -17.81 -1.80 10.82
CA SER A 121 -18.89 -2.76 10.63
C SER A 121 -19.96 -2.19 9.71
N GLN A 122 -20.15 -2.84 8.56
CA GLN A 122 -21.21 -2.52 7.61
C GLN A 122 -22.54 -3.09 8.19
N GLY A 123 -23.62 -2.31 8.13
CA GLY A 123 -24.95 -2.69 8.59
C GLY A 123 -25.67 -3.64 7.62
N TYR A 124 -26.86 -4.09 8.00
CA TYR A 124 -27.68 -5.05 7.24
C TYR A 124 -28.04 -4.62 5.80
N PHE A 125 -27.99 -3.31 5.50
CA PHE A 125 -28.34 -2.74 4.19
C PHE A 125 -27.14 -2.20 3.41
N ASP A 126 -25.92 -2.41 3.90
CA ASP A 126 -24.73 -2.05 3.15
C ASP A 126 -24.44 -3.14 2.10
N LEU A 127 -23.86 -2.75 0.97
CA LEU A 127 -23.33 -3.70 -0.02
C LEU A 127 -22.41 -4.71 0.68
N ASP A 128 -22.59 -6.00 0.38
CA ASP A 128 -21.57 -7.00 0.69
C ASP A 128 -20.22 -6.44 0.24
N LEU A 129 -19.22 -6.43 1.14
CA LEU A 129 -17.92 -5.80 0.87
C LEU A 129 -17.33 -6.25 -0.48
N ILE A 130 -17.56 -7.51 -0.85
CA ILE A 130 -17.12 -8.16 -2.10
C ILE A 130 -17.78 -7.54 -3.34
N ASN A 131 -19.02 -7.04 -3.24
CA ASN A 131 -19.77 -6.45 -4.34
C ASN A 131 -19.46 -4.96 -4.52
N ASN A 132 -18.72 -4.33 -3.61
CA ASN A 132 -18.33 -2.93 -3.77
C ASN A 132 -17.21 -2.82 -4.83
N PRO A 133 -17.45 -2.17 -5.98
CA PRO A 133 -16.48 -2.13 -7.08
C PRO A 133 -15.22 -1.32 -6.73
N THR A 134 -15.27 -0.48 -5.70
CA THR A 134 -14.13 0.30 -5.20
C THR A 134 -13.40 -0.36 -4.02
N LEU A 135 -13.76 -1.58 -3.66
CA LEU A 135 -13.16 -2.29 -2.51
C LEU A 135 -11.64 -2.23 -2.57
N HIS A 136 -11.05 -2.65 -3.69
CA HIS A 136 -9.60 -2.76 -3.91
C HIS A 136 -8.78 -1.49 -3.56
N ILE A 137 -9.40 -0.30 -3.55
CA ILE A 137 -8.76 0.98 -3.24
C ILE A 137 -8.31 1.07 -1.77
N TRP A 138 -8.83 0.21 -0.87
CA TRP A 138 -8.37 0.14 0.51
C TRP A 138 -6.85 -0.07 0.61
N SER A 139 -6.30 -0.89 -0.28
CA SER A 139 -4.87 -1.19 -0.32
C SER A 139 -4.05 0.05 -0.71
N LEU A 140 -4.51 0.78 -1.73
CA LEU A 140 -3.91 2.04 -2.17
C LEU A 140 -3.99 3.13 -1.09
N ALA A 141 -5.08 3.17 -0.32
CA ALA A 141 -5.23 4.09 0.81
C ALA A 141 -4.16 3.84 1.91
N ILE A 142 -3.91 2.57 2.27
CA ILE A 142 -2.84 2.22 3.22
C ILE A 142 -1.48 2.64 2.69
N GLU A 143 -1.21 2.42 1.41
CA GLU A 143 0.04 2.86 0.78
C GLU A 143 0.22 4.38 0.86
N GLU A 144 -0.78 5.17 0.47
CA GLU A 144 -0.68 6.64 0.54
C GLU A 144 -0.54 7.16 1.98
N GLN A 145 -1.19 6.53 2.96
CA GLN A 145 -0.99 6.83 4.39
C GLN A 145 0.44 6.54 4.82
N TYR A 146 1.01 5.41 4.40
CA TYR A 146 2.42 5.10 4.63
C TYR A 146 3.34 6.13 3.96
N TYR A 147 3.07 6.52 2.72
CA TYR A 147 3.88 7.49 1.99
C TYR A 147 3.79 8.92 2.51
N LEU A 148 2.73 9.24 3.27
CA LEU A 148 2.63 10.49 3.98
C LEU A 148 3.49 10.48 5.25
N LEU A 149 3.38 9.43 6.07
CA LEU A 149 4.01 9.36 7.38
C LEU A 149 5.49 8.95 7.31
N PHE A 150 5.82 8.00 6.45
CA PHE A 150 7.12 7.34 6.43
C PHE A 150 8.29 8.30 6.06
N PRO A 151 8.21 9.14 5.00
CA PRO A 151 9.28 10.09 4.74
C PRO A 151 9.45 11.09 5.89
N LEU A 152 8.39 11.44 6.63
CA LEU A 152 8.46 12.40 7.73
C LEU A 152 9.32 11.83 8.84
N ILE A 153 9.03 10.59 9.22
CA ILE A 153 9.78 9.85 10.23
C ILE A 153 11.25 9.71 9.81
N LEU A 154 11.52 9.34 8.55
CA LEU A 154 12.88 9.20 8.03
C LEU A 154 13.67 10.52 8.02
N ILE A 155 13.04 11.65 7.68
CA ILE A 155 13.68 12.96 7.70
C ILE A 155 14.00 13.38 9.13
N LEU A 156 13.03 13.23 10.05
CA LEU A 156 13.21 13.62 11.45
C LEU A 156 14.33 12.83 12.11
N ILE A 157 14.38 11.51 11.89
CA ILE A 157 15.46 10.68 12.46
C ILE A 157 16.81 11.01 11.82
N TYR A 158 16.87 11.26 10.51
CA TYR A 158 18.12 11.56 9.82
C TYR A 158 18.67 12.93 10.21
N LYS A 159 17.80 13.93 10.45
CA LYS A 159 18.21 15.23 10.99
C LYS A 159 18.82 15.12 12.37
N ARG A 160 18.30 14.22 13.22
CA ARG A 160 18.83 14.01 14.58
C ARG A 160 20.08 13.13 14.58
N PHE A 161 20.13 12.13 13.72
CA PHE A 161 21.20 11.15 13.59
C PHE A 161 21.54 10.92 12.11
N PRO A 162 22.42 11.75 11.50
CA PRO A 162 22.69 11.77 10.06
C PRO A 162 23.60 10.59 9.64
N SER A 163 23.06 9.39 9.70
CA SER A 163 23.75 8.15 9.37
C SER A 163 22.81 7.19 8.64
N LYS A 164 23.32 6.44 7.66
CA LYS A 164 22.53 5.37 7.02
C LYS A 164 22.04 4.32 8.02
N LYS A 165 22.75 4.14 9.15
CA LYS A 165 22.32 3.25 10.23
C LYS A 165 21.05 3.73 10.92
N SER A 166 20.75 5.03 10.95
CA SER A 166 19.54 5.54 11.60
C SER A 166 18.27 5.09 10.87
N PHE A 167 18.31 4.99 9.53
CA PHE A 167 17.23 4.38 8.74
C PHE A 167 16.99 2.92 9.11
N TYR A 168 18.06 2.14 9.30
CA TYR A 168 17.95 0.75 9.70
C TYR A 168 17.24 0.61 11.07
N TYR A 169 17.73 1.35 12.08
CA TYR A 169 17.15 1.26 13.42
C TYR A 169 15.70 1.71 13.47
N ILE A 170 15.34 2.83 12.82
CA ILE A 170 13.95 3.30 12.84
C ILE A 170 13.00 2.35 12.12
N ILE A 171 13.42 1.74 11.00
CA ILE A 171 12.58 0.79 10.26
C ILE A 171 12.35 -0.47 11.10
N ILE A 172 13.39 -1.00 11.74
CA ILE A 172 13.26 -2.15 12.64
C ILE A 172 12.38 -1.81 13.86
N SER A 173 12.54 -0.63 14.47
CA SER A 173 11.68 -0.20 15.58
C SER A 173 10.21 -0.10 15.16
N LEU A 174 9.92 0.51 14.00
CA LEU A 174 8.57 0.59 13.46
C LEU A 174 8.00 -0.78 13.11
N PHE A 175 8.85 -1.68 12.57
CA PHE A 175 8.45 -3.05 12.24
C PHE A 175 8.05 -3.82 13.50
N ILE A 176 8.91 -3.81 14.53
CA ILE A 176 8.61 -4.43 15.82
C ILE A 176 7.33 -3.85 16.39
N LEU A 177 7.18 -2.51 16.40
CA LEU A 177 5.96 -1.87 16.88
C LEU A 177 4.71 -2.34 16.12
N SER A 178 4.74 -2.34 14.78
CA SER A 178 3.60 -2.76 13.95
C SER A 178 3.24 -4.23 14.17
N VAL A 179 4.24 -5.11 14.28
CA VAL A 179 4.04 -6.54 14.59
C VAL A 179 3.55 -6.73 16.03
N SER A 180 4.06 -5.99 17.01
CA SER A 180 3.56 -6.07 18.39
C SER A 180 2.08 -5.73 18.49
N LEU A 181 1.58 -4.80 17.67
CA LEU A 181 0.15 -4.46 17.64
C LEU A 181 -0.73 -5.61 17.12
N THR A 182 -0.19 -6.54 16.32
CA THR A 182 -0.96 -7.70 15.82
C THR A 182 -1.24 -8.76 16.90
N PHE A 183 -0.49 -8.73 18.01
CA PHE A 183 -0.73 -9.62 19.16
C PHE A 183 -1.84 -9.12 20.08
N ILE A 184 -2.35 -7.91 19.87
CA ILE A 184 -3.51 -7.41 20.62
C ILE A 184 -4.74 -8.25 20.20
N PRO A 185 -5.46 -8.87 21.15
CA PRO A 185 -6.60 -9.73 20.83
C PRO A 185 -7.61 -9.03 19.94
N SER A 186 -8.11 -9.74 18.93
CA SER A 186 -9.08 -9.19 17.99
C SER A 186 -10.33 -8.68 18.70
N SER A 187 -10.74 -9.30 19.82
CA SER A 187 -11.85 -8.85 20.68
C SER A 187 -11.74 -7.40 21.16
N PHE A 188 -10.54 -6.84 21.24
CA PHE A 188 -10.32 -5.42 21.53
C PHE A 188 -10.85 -4.51 20.41
N TYR A 189 -10.84 -4.98 19.16
CA TYR A 189 -11.20 -4.23 17.95
C TYR A 189 -12.54 -4.65 17.34
N THR A 190 -12.84 -5.95 17.34
CA THR A 190 -13.87 -6.59 16.49
C THR A 190 -15.29 -6.24 16.85
N LYS A 191 -15.53 -5.60 18.00
CA LYS A 191 -16.89 -5.11 18.32
C LYS A 191 -17.41 -4.12 17.27
N TYR A 192 -16.52 -3.37 16.62
CA TYR A 192 -16.91 -2.35 15.63
C TYR A 192 -15.99 -2.26 14.41
N VAL A 193 -14.83 -2.93 14.42
CA VAL A 193 -13.79 -2.74 13.41
C VAL A 193 -13.19 -4.06 12.93
N ASN A 194 -13.15 -4.24 11.62
CA ASN A 194 -12.39 -5.27 10.94
C ASN A 194 -10.91 -4.88 10.87
N VAL A 195 -10.10 -5.63 11.61
CA VAL A 195 -8.65 -5.44 11.75
C VAL A 195 -7.88 -5.58 10.43
N TYR A 196 -8.43 -6.28 9.44
CA TYR A 196 -7.80 -6.53 8.15
C TYR A 196 -7.45 -5.24 7.40
N TYR A 197 -8.27 -4.19 7.56
CA TYR A 197 -8.12 -2.90 6.86
C TYR A 197 -7.35 -1.84 7.67
N LEU A 198 -6.91 -2.17 8.89
CA LEU A 198 -6.25 -1.21 9.76
C LEU A 198 -4.78 -1.01 9.36
N PRO A 199 -4.36 0.24 9.07
CA PRO A 199 -3.03 0.52 8.53
C PRO A 199 -1.92 0.12 9.50
N GLN A 200 -2.09 0.37 10.80
CA GLN A 200 -1.10 0.02 11.83
C GLN A 200 -0.83 -1.49 11.96
N LEU A 201 -1.79 -2.32 11.53
CA LEU A 201 -1.67 -3.78 11.51
C LEU A 201 -1.20 -4.30 10.15
N ARG A 202 -0.96 -3.42 9.17
CA ARG A 202 -0.51 -3.74 7.80
C ARG A 202 0.83 -3.13 7.43
N PHE A 203 1.23 -2.07 8.11
CA PHE A 203 2.50 -1.39 7.83
C PHE A 203 3.72 -2.30 7.96
N PHE A 204 3.66 -3.39 8.72
CA PHE A 204 4.75 -4.36 8.79
C PHE A 204 5.13 -4.95 7.41
N GLU A 205 4.16 -5.16 6.51
CA GLU A 205 4.39 -5.66 5.15
C GLU A 205 5.23 -4.66 4.33
N LEU A 206 4.85 -3.38 4.36
CA LEU A 206 5.63 -2.28 3.77
C LEU A 206 7.03 -2.19 4.42
N LEU A 207 7.11 -2.31 5.74
CA LEU A 207 8.36 -2.19 6.49
C LEU A 207 9.34 -3.35 6.21
N ILE A 208 8.87 -4.55 5.92
CA ILE A 208 9.72 -5.65 5.42
C ILE A 208 10.41 -5.21 4.11
N GLY A 209 9.64 -4.67 3.17
CA GLY A 209 10.18 -4.10 1.94
C GLY A 209 11.21 -3.01 2.19
N SER A 210 10.88 -2.08 3.10
CA SER A 210 11.73 -0.98 3.50
C SER A 210 13.06 -1.47 4.08
N TRP A 211 13.03 -2.50 4.91
CA TRP A 211 14.23 -3.14 5.46
C TRP A 211 15.08 -3.78 4.36
N LEU A 212 14.48 -4.56 3.45
CA LEU A 212 15.16 -5.18 2.31
C LEU A 212 15.86 -4.14 1.41
N SER A 213 15.31 -2.93 1.29
CA SER A 213 15.91 -1.88 0.47
C SER A 213 17.26 -1.36 0.97
N LEU A 214 17.52 -1.53 2.28
CA LEU A 214 18.75 -1.11 2.95
C LEU A 214 19.83 -2.18 2.96
N LEU A 215 19.48 -3.43 2.65
CA LEU A 215 20.45 -4.51 2.56
C LEU A 215 21.37 -4.28 1.33
N PRO A 216 22.65 -4.68 1.42
CA PRO A 216 23.51 -4.69 0.25
C PRO A 216 22.91 -5.63 -0.80
N PRO A 217 23.09 -5.33 -2.11
CA PRO A 217 22.65 -6.24 -3.16
C PRO A 217 23.32 -7.60 -2.92
N PRO A 218 22.60 -8.71 -3.14
CA PRO A 218 23.23 -10.03 -3.07
C PRO A 218 24.39 -10.08 -4.07
N PRO A 219 25.47 -10.81 -3.75
CA PRO A 219 26.55 -11.05 -4.72
C PRO A 219 25.92 -11.66 -5.98
N LEU A 220 26.24 -11.08 -7.15
CA LEU A 220 25.76 -11.61 -8.42
C LEU A 220 26.28 -13.05 -8.57
N PRO A 221 25.41 -14.04 -8.88
CA PRO A 221 25.89 -15.37 -9.21
C PRO A 221 26.82 -15.25 -10.43
N SER A 222 27.99 -15.88 -10.33
CA SER A 222 29.08 -15.86 -11.32
C SER A 222 28.75 -16.63 -12.62
N ILE A 223 27.52 -16.54 -13.09
CA ILE A 223 26.97 -17.38 -14.17
C ILE A 223 27.02 -16.67 -15.54
N PHE A 224 27.47 -15.42 -15.61
CA PHE A 224 27.65 -14.68 -16.87
C PHE A 224 29.10 -14.29 -17.13
N HIS A 225 29.98 -15.29 -17.10
CA HIS A 225 31.23 -15.28 -17.87
C HIS A 225 31.12 -16.35 -18.96
N LEU A 226 30.36 -16.04 -20.02
CA LEU A 226 30.42 -16.71 -21.31
C LEU A 226 30.56 -15.63 -22.38
#